data_AF-A0A7S3K815-F1
#
_entry.id   AF-A0A7S3K815-F1
#
_cell.length_a   1.000
_cell.length_b   1.000
_cell.length_c   1.000
_cell.angle_alpha   90.00
_cell.angle_beta   90.00
_cell.angle_gamma   90.00
#
_symmetry.space_group_name_H-M   'P 1'
#
loop_
_entity.id
_entity.type
_entity.pdbx_description
1 polymer ?
#
loop_
_entity_poly.entity_id
_entity_poly.type
_entity_poly.pdbx_seq_one_letter_code
_entity_poly.pdbx_strand_id
1 'polypeptide(L)'
;MAGNIIPAISSTNGIVAGMEVIEGLKILSGQTSKLKAVTFSSKNADRVITSSDITQEINKNCQICSNVKPLYKLTVDEETFKLQDLIEKVLKKDLSISSPTLECGGKIFFETGDDLDEDEIEEYEHKLPKLLKGDLNVGDKYNKIRVDDFLQDFTCDIELHYSKVVNKDENPQGYIFEIVVEGSQKQNPSKEEAKIVPEQDKSEPTYTCVDQNSDDVIIADPADICQ
;
A
#
# COMPACT_ATOMS: atom_id res chain seq x y z
N MET A 1 -2.70 12.15 13.07
CA MET A 1 -3.22 10.77 13.12
C MET A 1 -4.70 10.69 13.54
N ALA A 2 -5.56 11.64 13.14
CA ALA A 2 -6.99 11.66 13.53
C ALA A 2 -7.95 11.36 12.36
N GLY A 3 -7.44 10.91 11.21
CA GLY A 3 -8.21 10.86 9.96
C GLY A 3 -9.09 9.62 9.76
N ASN A 4 -8.74 8.46 10.34
CA ASN A 4 -9.39 7.19 10.04
C ASN A 4 -9.52 6.29 11.29
N ILE A 5 -10.21 6.75 12.34
CA ILE A 5 -10.53 5.87 13.47
C ILE A 5 -11.69 4.96 13.05
N ILE A 6 -11.41 3.67 12.89
CA ILE A 6 -12.43 2.67 12.56
C ILE A 6 -12.88 2.00 13.88
N PRO A 7 -14.19 2.05 14.21
CA PRO A 7 -14.70 1.34 15.38
C PRO A 7 -14.58 -0.18 15.17
N ALA A 8 -13.99 -0.87 16.14
CA ALA A 8 -13.84 -2.32 16.11
C ALA A 8 -14.97 -3.00 16.91
N ILE A 9 -15.51 -4.09 16.35
CA ILE A 9 -16.56 -4.90 16.98
C ILE A 9 -16.08 -6.34 17.05
N SER A 10 -16.06 -6.94 18.24
CA SER A 10 -15.53 -8.28 18.48
C SER A 10 -16.17 -9.35 17.58
N SER A 11 -17.50 -9.29 17.41
CA SER A 11 -18.23 -10.24 16.58
C SER A 11 -17.81 -10.18 15.10
N THR A 12 -17.54 -8.99 14.55
CA THR A 12 -17.06 -8.85 13.17
C THR A 12 -15.72 -9.57 12.98
N ASN A 13 -14.79 -9.41 13.92
CA ASN A 13 -13.48 -10.09 13.85
C ASN A 13 -13.64 -11.61 13.93
N GLY A 14 -14.54 -12.11 14.81
CA GLY A 14 -14.82 -13.54 14.90
C GLY A 14 -15.42 -14.13 13.61
N ILE A 15 -16.33 -13.39 12.98
CA ILE A 15 -16.92 -13.79 11.68
C ILE A 15 -15.85 -13.83 10.59
N VAL A 16 -15.03 -12.78 10.46
CA VAL A 16 -13.96 -12.69 9.44
C VAL A 16 -12.91 -13.78 9.65
N ALA A 17 -12.48 -14.04 10.89
CA ALA A 17 -11.53 -15.11 11.19
C ALA A 17 -12.08 -16.49 10.79
N GLY A 18 -13.38 -16.75 11.02
CA GLY A 18 -14.04 -17.97 10.55
C GLY A 18 -13.99 -18.11 9.02
N MET A 19 -14.21 -17.01 8.28
CA MET A 19 -14.12 -16.98 6.83
C MET A 19 -12.69 -17.23 6.34
N GLU A 20 -11.68 -16.62 6.97
CA GLU A 20 -10.26 -16.82 6.63
C GLU A 20 -9.84 -18.29 6.76
N VAL A 21 -10.23 -18.97 7.84
CA VAL A 21 -9.93 -20.40 8.04
C VAL A 21 -10.57 -21.26 6.96
N ILE A 22 -11.82 -20.99 6.58
CA ILE A 22 -12.52 -21.73 5.52
C ILE A 22 -11.78 -21.61 4.17
N GLU A 23 -11.36 -20.40 3.78
CA GLU A 23 -10.59 -20.21 2.54
C GLU A 23 -9.18 -20.82 2.66
N GLY A 24 -8.53 -20.72 3.81
CA GLY A 24 -7.24 -21.34 4.09
C GLY A 24 -7.27 -22.87 3.93
N LEU A 25 -8.32 -23.54 4.40
CA LEU A 25 -8.50 -24.98 4.21
C LEU A 25 -8.62 -25.36 2.73
N LYS A 26 -9.21 -24.51 1.89
CA LYS A 26 -9.26 -24.75 0.44
C LYS A 26 -7.87 -24.66 -0.19
N ILE A 27 -7.05 -23.69 0.23
CA ILE A 27 -5.64 -23.58 -0.22
C ILE A 27 -4.88 -24.85 0.15
N LEU A 28 -4.94 -25.27 1.41
CA LEU A 28 -4.24 -26.47 1.91
C LEU A 28 -4.72 -27.75 1.20
N SER A 29 -5.98 -27.81 0.81
CA SER A 29 -6.56 -28.94 0.06
C SER A 29 -6.31 -28.88 -1.45
N GLY A 30 -5.54 -27.90 -1.95
CA GLY A 30 -5.28 -27.72 -3.38
C GLY A 30 -6.48 -27.24 -4.20
N GLN A 31 -7.54 -26.75 -3.55
CA GLN A 31 -8.80 -26.33 -4.18
C GLN A 31 -8.81 -24.81 -4.45
N THR A 32 -7.72 -24.26 -4.97
CA THR A 32 -7.56 -22.81 -5.20
C THR A 32 -8.59 -22.24 -6.18
N SER A 33 -9.08 -23.05 -7.12
CA SER A 33 -10.14 -22.67 -8.05
C SER A 33 -11.51 -22.43 -7.38
N LYS A 34 -11.68 -22.83 -6.11
CA LYS A 34 -12.90 -22.63 -5.33
C LYS A 34 -12.79 -21.46 -4.34
N LEU A 35 -11.69 -20.71 -4.38
CA LEU A 35 -11.50 -19.53 -3.54
C LEU A 35 -12.52 -18.46 -3.93
N LYS A 36 -13.03 -17.76 -2.91
CA LYS A 36 -13.97 -16.66 -3.08
C LYS A 36 -13.51 -15.44 -2.32
N ALA A 37 -13.72 -14.26 -2.90
CA ALA A 37 -13.63 -13.01 -2.17
C ALA A 37 -14.94 -12.86 -1.39
N VAL A 38 -14.88 -12.99 -0.07
CA VAL A 38 -16.05 -12.94 0.82
C VAL A 38 -16.12 -11.57 1.47
N THR A 39 -17.28 -10.92 1.36
CA THR A 39 -17.52 -9.59 1.92
C THR A 39 -18.64 -9.68 2.96
N PHE A 40 -18.38 -9.13 4.15
CA PHE A 40 -19.39 -8.92 5.18
C PHE A 40 -19.90 -7.47 5.14
N SER A 41 -21.20 -7.28 4.96
CA SER A 41 -21.83 -5.95 4.88
C SER A 41 -23.14 -5.90 5.65
N SER A 42 -23.17 -5.10 6.72
CA SER A 42 -24.39 -4.83 7.49
C SER A 42 -25.41 -3.96 6.74
N LYS A 43 -25.03 -3.40 5.58
CA LYS A 43 -25.92 -2.53 4.78
C LYS A 43 -26.99 -3.32 4.02
N ASN A 44 -26.78 -4.62 3.79
CA ASN A 44 -27.71 -5.49 3.10
C ASN A 44 -28.36 -6.45 4.11
N ALA A 45 -29.53 -6.07 4.64
CA ALA A 45 -30.25 -6.86 5.66
C ALA A 45 -30.52 -8.30 5.21
N ASP A 46 -30.80 -8.51 3.91
CA ASP A 46 -31.12 -9.83 3.36
C ASP A 46 -29.88 -10.66 2.99
N ARG A 47 -28.71 -10.01 2.84
CA ARG A 47 -27.45 -10.65 2.39
C ARG A 47 -26.25 -10.00 3.07
N VAL A 48 -26.11 -10.31 4.36
CA VAL A 48 -25.01 -9.81 5.18
C VAL A 48 -23.66 -10.36 4.73
N ILE A 49 -23.64 -11.54 4.10
CA ILE A 49 -22.45 -12.17 3.52
C ILE A 49 -22.65 -12.32 2.02
N THR A 50 -21.72 -11.77 1.24
CA THR A 50 -21.67 -11.96 -0.21
C THR A 50 -20.33 -12.56 -0.61
N SER A 51 -20.30 -13.30 -1.71
CA SER A 51 -19.07 -13.86 -2.25
C SER A 51 -18.98 -13.63 -3.75
N SER A 52 -17.79 -13.35 -4.24
CA SER A 52 -17.48 -13.27 -5.66
C SER A 52 -16.29 -14.17 -6.00
N ASP A 53 -16.22 -14.62 -7.24
CA ASP A 53 -15.06 -15.34 -7.75
C ASP A 53 -13.80 -14.45 -7.71
N ILE A 54 -12.67 -15.01 -7.29
CA ILE A 54 -11.36 -14.33 -7.33
C ILE A 54 -10.71 -14.48 -8.72
N THR A 55 -11.51 -14.67 -9.77
CA THR A 55 -11.03 -14.85 -11.15
C THR A 55 -10.55 -13.55 -11.80
N GLN A 56 -10.35 -12.49 -11.01
CA GLN A 56 -9.78 -11.25 -11.52
C GLN A 56 -8.37 -11.55 -12.04
N GLU A 57 -8.17 -11.36 -13.34
CA GLU A 57 -6.85 -11.45 -13.95
C GLU A 57 -5.91 -10.47 -13.24
N ILE A 58 -4.63 -10.86 -13.12
CA ILE A 58 -3.59 -10.01 -12.57
C ILE A 58 -3.66 -8.65 -13.28
N ASN A 59 -3.76 -7.58 -12.50
CA ASN A 59 -3.76 -6.24 -13.04
C ASN A 59 -2.41 -5.99 -13.72
N LYS A 60 -2.40 -5.97 -15.05
CA LYS A 60 -1.20 -5.75 -15.88
C LYS A 60 -0.59 -4.36 -15.68
N ASN A 61 -1.33 -3.44 -15.07
CA ASN A 61 -0.87 -2.10 -14.73
C ASN A 61 -0.42 -1.99 -13.25
N CYS A 62 -0.49 -3.07 -12.47
CA CYS A 62 0.00 -3.07 -11.09
C CYS A 62 1.53 -2.99 -11.08
N GLN A 63 2.08 -2.02 -10.35
CA GLN A 63 3.53 -1.77 -10.29
C GLN A 63 4.31 -2.85 -9.54
N ILE A 64 3.60 -3.70 -8.78
CA ILE A 64 4.20 -4.73 -7.93
C ILE A 64 4.15 -6.09 -8.62
N CYS A 65 2.96 -6.52 -9.07
CA CYS A 65 2.75 -7.88 -9.59
C CYS A 65 2.72 -7.99 -11.12
N SER A 66 2.81 -6.87 -11.87
CA SER A 66 2.95 -6.92 -13.33
C SER A 66 4.38 -7.28 -13.73
N ASN A 67 4.51 -7.96 -14.86
CA ASN A 67 5.82 -8.20 -15.49
C ASN A 67 6.38 -6.96 -16.19
N VAL A 68 5.62 -5.86 -16.27
CA VAL A 68 6.08 -4.59 -16.83
C VAL A 68 6.82 -3.82 -15.75
N LYS A 69 8.09 -3.47 -16.02
CA LYS A 69 8.86 -2.61 -15.10
C LYS A 69 8.26 -1.19 -15.10
N PRO A 70 7.73 -0.69 -13.97
CA PRO A 70 7.31 0.69 -13.87
C PRO A 70 8.49 1.65 -14.06
N LEU A 71 8.24 2.79 -14.70
CA LEU A 71 9.15 3.92 -14.77
C LEU A 71 8.81 4.89 -13.64
N TYR A 72 9.71 5.02 -12.67
CA TYR A 72 9.57 5.97 -11.57
C TYR A 72 10.19 7.30 -11.98
N LYS A 73 9.41 8.38 -11.94
CA LYS A 73 9.86 9.73 -12.27
C LYS A 73 9.79 10.61 -11.04
N LEU A 74 10.91 11.24 -10.72
CA LEU A 74 11.02 12.17 -9.60
C LEU A 74 11.42 13.54 -10.13
N THR A 75 10.51 14.49 -10.04
CA THR A 75 10.77 15.90 -10.36
C THR A 75 11.00 16.69 -9.07
N VAL A 76 12.17 17.31 -8.97
CA VAL A 76 12.62 18.00 -7.75
C VAL A 76 13.26 19.34 -8.08
N ASP A 77 13.27 20.23 -7.10
CA ASP A 77 14.00 21.50 -7.16
C ASP A 77 15.49 21.25 -6.87
N GLU A 78 16.35 21.77 -7.74
CA GLU A 78 17.80 21.59 -7.67
C GLU A 78 18.45 22.31 -6.47
N GLU A 79 17.83 23.39 -5.99
CA GLU A 79 18.41 24.26 -4.95
C GLU A 79 17.94 23.86 -3.54
N THR A 80 16.90 23.04 -3.43
CA THR A 80 16.25 22.76 -2.13
C THR A 80 16.13 21.29 -1.77
N PHE A 81 16.11 20.37 -2.73
CA PHE A 81 15.87 18.96 -2.46
C PHE A 81 17.12 18.22 -1.97
N LYS A 82 17.04 17.64 -0.77
CA LYS A 82 18.16 16.98 -0.09
C LYS A 82 18.12 15.46 -0.22
N LEU A 83 19.24 14.80 0.09
CA LEU A 83 19.29 13.34 0.19
C LEU A 83 18.30 12.80 1.23
N GLN A 84 18.19 13.46 2.38
CA GLN A 84 17.24 13.09 3.42
C GLN A 84 15.79 13.11 2.91
N ASP A 85 15.42 14.09 2.08
CA ASP A 85 14.07 14.18 1.49
C ASP A 85 13.78 13.00 0.57
N LEU A 86 14.75 12.60 -0.26
CA LEU A 86 14.65 11.41 -1.10
C LEU A 86 14.34 10.17 -0.24
N ILE A 87 15.14 9.94 0.80
CA ILE A 87 15.03 8.74 1.65
C ILE A 87 13.70 8.75 2.43
N GLU A 88 13.41 9.81 3.17
CA GLU A 88 12.28 9.83 4.10
C GLU A 88 10.94 10.01 3.39
N LYS A 89 10.87 10.92 2.40
CA LYS A 89 9.60 11.32 1.78
C LYS A 89 9.26 10.45 0.58
N VAL A 90 10.24 10.07 -0.23
CA VAL A 90 10.00 9.28 -1.45
C VAL A 90 10.16 7.80 -1.19
N LEU A 91 11.34 7.36 -0.74
CA LEU A 91 11.63 5.92 -0.63
C LEU A 91 10.87 5.26 0.52
N LYS A 92 11.00 5.77 1.75
CA LYS A 92 10.35 5.19 2.93
C LYS A 92 8.85 5.43 2.96
N LYS A 93 8.40 6.64 2.60
CA LYS A 93 6.99 7.01 2.71
C LYS A 93 6.17 6.65 1.48
N ASP A 94 6.60 7.00 0.26
CA ASP A 94 5.80 6.76 -0.95
C ASP A 94 6.02 5.36 -1.54
N LEU A 95 7.24 4.81 -1.47
CA LEU A 95 7.57 3.46 -1.95
C LEU A 95 7.59 2.37 -0.87
N SER A 96 7.48 2.73 0.41
CA SER A 96 7.52 1.77 1.54
C SER A 96 8.80 0.92 1.60
N ILE A 97 9.92 1.47 1.14
CA ILE A 97 11.25 0.85 1.18
C ILE A 97 11.77 0.88 2.62
N SER A 98 12.30 -0.25 3.10
CA SER A 98 12.79 -0.41 4.47
C SER A 98 14.25 0.00 4.60
N SER A 99 15.12 -0.62 3.79
CA SER A 99 16.59 -0.47 3.87
C SER A 99 17.15 -0.10 2.50
N PRO A 100 17.07 1.19 2.10
CA PRO A 100 17.50 1.62 0.78
C PRO A 100 19.03 1.62 0.61
N THR A 101 19.48 1.07 -0.52
CA THR A 101 20.81 1.25 -1.09
C THR A 101 20.67 2.06 -2.38
N LEU A 102 21.43 3.15 -2.51
CA LEU A 102 21.32 4.11 -3.60
C LEU A 102 22.60 4.15 -4.43
N GLU A 103 22.46 3.84 -5.71
CA GLU A 103 23.52 3.86 -6.70
C GLU A 103 23.23 4.89 -7.80
N CYS A 104 24.23 5.65 -8.20
CA CYS A 104 24.16 6.56 -9.34
C CYS A 104 25.46 6.46 -10.15
N GLY A 105 25.33 6.13 -11.44
CA GLY A 105 26.48 6.09 -12.35
C GLY A 105 27.53 5.03 -12.01
N GLY A 106 27.13 3.88 -11.44
CA GLY A 106 28.06 2.82 -11.03
C GLY A 106 28.67 3.01 -9.64
N LYS A 107 28.24 4.04 -8.89
CA LYS A 107 28.76 4.34 -7.55
C LYS A 107 27.62 4.38 -6.54
N ILE A 108 27.76 3.60 -5.47
CA ILE A 108 26.92 3.69 -4.28
C ILE A 108 27.26 5.00 -3.55
N PHE A 109 26.25 5.81 -3.28
CA PHE A 109 26.42 7.09 -2.59
C PHE A 109 25.68 7.15 -1.25
N PHE A 110 24.80 6.19 -0.99
CA PHE A 110 24.10 5.99 0.27
C PHE A 110 23.71 4.52 0.44
N GLU A 111 23.82 3.98 1.63
CA GLU A 111 23.41 2.62 1.98
C GLU A 111 22.90 2.57 3.41
N THR A 112 22.05 1.59 3.70
CA THR A 112 21.59 1.27 5.06
C THR A 112 21.69 -0.23 5.27
N GLY A 113 22.30 -0.63 6.37
CA GLY A 113 22.53 -2.03 6.71
C GLY A 113 23.23 -2.15 8.06
N ASP A 114 23.09 -3.31 8.69
CA ASP A 114 23.77 -3.64 9.95
C ASP A 114 25.24 -4.04 9.73
N ASP A 115 25.65 -4.17 8.47
CA ASP A 115 26.98 -4.55 8.00
C ASP A 115 27.89 -3.36 7.69
N LEU A 116 27.38 -2.13 7.88
CA LEU A 116 28.16 -0.89 7.74
C LEU A 116 29.01 -0.64 9.00
N ASP A 117 30.26 -0.26 8.80
CA ASP A 117 31.14 0.16 9.89
C ASP A 117 30.75 1.57 10.40
N GLU A 118 31.16 1.93 11.63
CA GLU A 118 30.83 3.22 12.25
C GLU A 118 31.24 4.42 11.37
N ASP A 119 32.41 4.35 10.74
CA ASP A 119 32.92 5.40 9.84
C ASP A 119 32.02 5.59 8.59
N GLU A 120 31.46 4.51 8.06
CA GLU A 120 30.57 4.55 6.89
C GLU A 120 29.21 5.16 7.26
N ILE A 121 28.69 4.79 8.43
CA ILE A 121 27.45 5.35 8.98
C ILE A 121 27.60 6.86 9.14
N GLU A 122 28.68 7.32 9.80
CA GLU A 122 28.95 8.75 9.95
C GLU A 122 29.08 9.47 8.60
N GLU A 123 29.76 8.86 7.62
CA GLU A 123 29.88 9.44 6.27
C GLU A 123 28.50 9.62 5.61
N TYR A 124 27.62 8.62 5.70
CA TYR A 124 26.28 8.69 5.13
C TYR A 124 25.38 9.67 5.87
N GLU A 125 25.44 9.73 7.20
CA GLU A 125 24.72 10.72 8.00
C GLU A 125 25.12 12.16 7.63
N HIS A 126 26.40 12.41 7.39
CA HIS A 126 26.87 13.70 6.91
C HIS A 126 26.40 14.05 5.49
N LYS A 127 26.00 13.07 4.68
CA LYS A 127 25.42 13.30 3.34
C LYS A 127 23.92 13.58 3.38
N LEU A 128 23.20 13.13 4.40
CA LEU A 128 21.74 13.34 4.52
C LEU A 128 21.28 14.79 4.30
N PRO A 129 21.88 15.82 4.95
CA PRO A 129 21.42 17.19 4.78
C PRO A 129 21.87 17.86 3.47
N LYS A 130 22.71 17.19 2.67
CA LYS A 130 23.30 17.73 1.44
C LYS A 130 22.30 17.74 0.29
N LEU A 131 22.41 18.74 -0.58
CA LEU A 131 21.59 18.86 -1.79
C LEU A 131 21.92 17.75 -2.78
N LEU A 132 20.88 17.14 -3.33
CA LEU A 132 21.02 16.00 -4.23
C LEU A 132 21.81 16.38 -5.50
N LYS A 133 21.53 17.55 -6.07
CA LYS A 133 22.27 18.08 -7.21
C LYS A 133 23.54 18.82 -6.79
N GLY A 134 23.39 19.90 -6.01
CA GLY A 134 24.48 20.84 -5.75
C GLY A 134 25.68 20.23 -5.01
N ASP A 135 25.44 19.38 -4.02
CA ASP A 135 26.50 18.85 -3.17
C ASP A 135 26.92 17.42 -3.56
N LEU A 136 25.95 16.58 -3.97
CA LEU A 136 26.19 15.18 -4.31
C LEU A 136 26.39 14.95 -5.81
N ASN A 137 26.13 15.96 -6.66
CA ASN A 137 26.25 15.89 -8.13
C ASN A 137 25.45 14.75 -8.76
N VAL A 138 24.36 14.32 -8.11
CA VAL A 138 23.45 13.32 -8.64
C VAL A 138 22.60 13.99 -9.72
N GLY A 139 22.41 13.33 -10.87
CA GLY A 139 21.62 13.88 -11.96
C GLY A 139 22.35 14.81 -12.95
N ASP A 140 23.65 15.09 -12.76
CA ASP A 140 24.45 15.87 -13.70
C ASP A 140 24.87 15.06 -14.95
N LYS A 141 25.60 13.96 -14.74
CA LYS A 141 25.99 13.02 -15.81
C LYS A 141 25.03 11.86 -15.98
N TYR A 142 24.40 11.45 -14.87
CA TYR A 142 23.52 10.30 -14.80
C TYR A 142 22.23 10.74 -14.13
N ASN A 143 21.12 10.71 -14.85
CA ASN A 143 19.80 11.11 -14.38
C ASN A 143 18.99 9.94 -13.79
N LYS A 144 19.62 8.80 -13.51
CA LYS A 144 18.96 7.64 -12.92
C LYS A 144 19.62 7.29 -11.60
N ILE A 145 18.81 7.18 -10.56
CA ILE A 145 19.19 6.56 -9.30
C ILE A 145 18.64 5.15 -9.32
N ARG A 146 19.52 4.17 -9.16
CA ARG A 146 19.11 2.80 -8.86
C ARG A 146 18.91 2.67 -7.36
N VAL A 147 17.79 2.07 -6.97
CA VAL A 147 17.41 1.81 -5.58
C VAL A 147 17.27 0.30 -5.41
N ASP A 148 17.99 -0.25 -4.44
CA ASP A 148 17.89 -1.65 -4.05
C ASP A 148 17.50 -1.74 -2.57
N ASP A 149 16.56 -2.63 -2.23
CA ASP A 149 16.24 -3.07 -0.87
C ASP A 149 16.38 -4.58 -0.80
N PHE A 150 17.48 -5.02 -0.19
CA PHE A 150 17.81 -6.44 -0.09
C PHE A 150 16.91 -7.19 0.89
N LEU A 151 16.28 -6.51 1.86
CA LEU A 151 15.38 -7.16 2.82
C LEU A 151 14.03 -7.51 2.19
N GLN A 152 13.58 -6.70 1.23
CA GLN A 152 12.30 -6.86 0.55
C GLN A 152 12.41 -7.51 -0.85
N ASP A 153 13.62 -7.88 -1.30
CA ASP A 153 13.90 -8.32 -2.67
C ASP A 153 13.31 -7.36 -3.73
N PHE A 154 13.55 -6.06 -3.52
CA PHE A 154 12.98 -4.99 -4.35
C PHE A 154 14.09 -4.15 -5.00
N THR A 155 13.95 -3.94 -6.31
CA THR A 155 14.86 -3.08 -7.09
C THR A 155 14.05 -2.17 -8.01
N CYS A 156 14.39 -0.88 -8.05
CA CYS A 156 13.83 0.04 -9.04
C CYS A 156 14.82 1.11 -9.52
N ASP A 157 14.56 1.65 -10.71
CA ASP A 157 15.28 2.81 -11.24
C ASP A 157 14.37 4.04 -11.17
N ILE A 158 14.84 5.10 -10.53
CA ILE A 158 14.19 6.41 -10.47
C ILE A 158 14.87 7.35 -11.47
N GLU A 159 14.10 7.81 -12.45
CA GLU A 159 14.49 8.87 -13.37
C GLU A 159 14.29 10.25 -12.71
N LEU A 160 15.40 10.99 -12.55
CA LEU A 160 15.45 12.31 -11.97
C LEU A 160 15.25 13.40 -13.02
N HIS A 161 14.40 14.36 -12.68
CA HIS A 161 14.19 15.60 -13.42
C HIS A 161 14.33 16.81 -12.50
N TYR A 162 15.21 17.75 -12.85
CA TYR A 162 15.33 19.01 -12.12
C TYR A 162 14.44 20.07 -12.74
N SER A 163 13.61 20.71 -11.91
CA SER A 163 12.76 21.83 -12.33
C SER A 163 12.69 22.89 -11.24
N LYS A 164 12.92 24.16 -11.60
CA LYS A 164 12.79 25.30 -10.69
C LYS A 164 11.33 25.61 -10.31
N VAL A 165 10.35 24.97 -10.94
CA VAL A 165 8.92 25.31 -10.87
C VAL A 165 8.12 24.20 -10.19
N VAL A 166 8.68 23.51 -9.20
CA VAL A 166 7.83 22.72 -8.31
C VAL A 166 7.02 23.72 -7.48
N ASN A 167 5.82 24.04 -7.97
CA ASN A 167 4.94 25.02 -7.36
C ASN A 167 4.56 24.53 -5.95
N LYS A 168 5.09 25.18 -4.91
CA LYS A 168 4.89 24.78 -3.51
C LYS A 168 3.43 24.91 -3.06
N ASP A 169 2.64 25.76 -3.73
CA ASP A 169 1.21 25.91 -3.45
C ASP A 169 0.42 24.69 -3.95
N GLU A 170 0.83 24.10 -5.08
CA GLU A 170 0.20 22.90 -5.66
C GLU A 170 0.81 21.60 -5.10
N ASN A 171 2.09 21.63 -4.74
CA ASN A 171 2.86 20.49 -4.24
C ASN A 171 3.57 20.87 -2.92
N PRO A 172 2.84 20.88 -1.78
CA PRO A 172 3.39 21.31 -0.50
C PRO A 172 4.57 20.44 -0.02
N GLN A 173 4.69 19.21 -0.50
CA GLN A 173 5.82 18.31 -0.21
C GLN A 173 7.13 18.72 -0.90
N GLY A 174 7.09 19.60 -1.91
CA GLY A 174 8.27 20.12 -2.59
C GLY A 174 8.87 19.22 -3.68
N TYR A 175 8.16 18.16 -4.08
CA TYR A 175 8.53 17.28 -5.19
C TYR A 175 7.27 16.72 -5.88
N ILE A 176 7.45 16.25 -7.11
CA ILE A 176 6.44 15.50 -7.86
C ILE A 176 7.00 14.11 -8.11
N PHE A 177 6.30 13.09 -7.62
CA PHE A 177 6.66 11.70 -7.83
C PHE A 177 5.57 11.01 -8.65
N GLU A 178 5.92 10.51 -9.82
CA GLU A 178 5.01 9.84 -10.75
C GLU A 178 5.52 8.43 -11.03
N ILE A 179 4.60 7.48 -11.08
CA ILE A 179 4.92 6.10 -11.47
C ILE A 179 4.18 5.80 -12.76
N VAL A 180 4.94 5.59 -13.83
CA VAL A 180 4.42 5.41 -15.19
C VAL A 180 4.61 3.95 -15.58
N VAL A 181 3.52 3.22 -15.80
CA VAL A 181 3.58 1.86 -16.35
C VAL A 181 3.26 1.96 -17.84
N GLU A 182 4.21 1.58 -18.70
CA GLU A 182 3.98 1.59 -20.15
C GLU A 182 2.76 0.72 -20.50
N GLY A 183 1.77 1.31 -21.17
CA GLY A 183 0.49 0.67 -21.50
C GLY A 183 -0.69 1.08 -20.60
N SER A 184 -0.45 1.81 -19.51
CA SER A 184 -1.50 2.42 -18.70
C SER A 184 -1.93 3.75 -19.31
N GLN A 185 -3.14 3.83 -19.87
CA GLN A 185 -3.75 5.13 -20.12
C GLN A 185 -3.90 5.86 -18.79
N LYS A 186 -3.53 7.16 -18.75
CA LYS A 186 -3.72 8.03 -17.58
C LYS A 186 -5.20 7.99 -17.18
N GLN A 187 -5.53 7.23 -16.15
CA GLN A 187 -6.74 7.50 -15.39
C GLN A 187 -6.41 8.70 -14.51
N ASN A 188 -6.83 9.89 -14.95
CA ASN A 188 -6.95 11.00 -14.03
C ASN A 188 -7.75 10.50 -12.82
N PRO A 189 -7.36 10.83 -11.57
CA PRO A 189 -8.26 10.63 -10.45
C PRO A 189 -9.49 11.48 -10.72
N SER A 190 -10.54 10.86 -11.26
CA SER A 190 -11.86 11.47 -11.30
C SER A 190 -12.21 11.77 -9.87
N LYS A 191 -12.38 13.06 -9.56
CA LYS A 191 -13.04 13.52 -8.35
C LYS A 191 -14.45 12.91 -8.34
N GLU A 192 -14.58 11.68 -7.85
CA GLU A 192 -15.85 11.24 -7.27
C GLU A 192 -15.97 11.98 -5.95
N GLU A 193 -16.53 13.18 -6.03
CA GLU A 193 -17.18 13.81 -4.91
C GLU A 193 -18.20 12.80 -4.37
N ALA A 194 -17.84 12.15 -3.26
CA ALA A 194 -18.80 11.43 -2.45
C ALA A 194 -19.87 12.44 -2.03
N LYS A 195 -21.00 12.46 -2.75
CA LYS A 195 -22.18 13.23 -2.38
C LYS A 195 -22.64 12.74 -1.02
N ILE A 196 -22.33 13.53 0.00
CA ILE A 196 -22.92 13.43 1.33
C ILE A 196 -24.41 13.75 1.14
N VAL A 197 -25.26 12.73 1.24
CA VAL A 197 -26.70 12.91 1.35
C VAL A 197 -27.00 13.31 2.81
N PRO A 198 -27.79 14.36 3.06
CA PRO A 198 -28.00 14.88 4.41
C PRO A 198 -28.73 13.87 5.30
N GLU A 199 -28.28 13.75 6.55
CA GLU A 199 -29.00 13.09 7.64
C GLU A 199 -30.38 13.73 7.85
N GLN A 200 -31.42 12.90 7.91
CA GLN A 200 -32.69 13.24 8.55
C GLN A 200 -32.97 12.26 9.69
N ASP A 201 -33.41 12.88 10.78
CA ASP A 201 -33.46 12.47 12.17
C ASP A 201 -34.61 11.49 12.50
N LYS A 202 -34.45 10.80 13.65
CA LYS A 202 -35.44 10.11 14.51
C LYS A 202 -35.92 8.70 14.15
N SER A 203 -35.39 7.70 14.86
CA SER A 203 -36.12 6.98 15.93
C SER A 203 -35.22 5.91 16.57
N GLU A 204 -35.17 5.88 17.90
CA GLU A 204 -34.50 4.84 18.69
C GLU A 204 -35.18 3.48 18.43
N PRO A 205 -34.43 2.39 18.11
CA PRO A 205 -34.98 1.07 18.18
C PRO A 205 -34.85 0.54 19.62
N THR A 206 -36.00 0.27 20.24
CA THR A 206 -36.11 -0.44 21.50
C THR A 206 -35.64 -1.89 21.31
N TYR A 207 -34.57 -2.29 22.00
CA TYR A 207 -34.13 -3.70 22.03
C TYR A 207 -34.84 -4.44 23.16
N THR A 208 -35.66 -5.44 22.83
CA THR A 208 -36.12 -6.45 23.81
C THR A 208 -35.14 -7.62 23.78
N CYS A 209 -34.36 -7.76 24.86
CA CYS A 209 -33.55 -8.95 25.10
C CYS A 209 -34.49 -10.11 25.44
N VAL A 210 -34.48 -11.17 24.63
CA VAL A 210 -35.04 -12.46 25.02
C VAL A 210 -33.87 -13.36 25.37
N ASP A 211 -33.60 -13.47 26.67
CA ASP A 211 -32.70 -14.50 27.20
C ASP A 211 -33.33 -15.87 26.94
N GLN A 212 -32.68 -16.68 26.11
CA GLN A 212 -32.82 -18.14 26.16
C GLN A 212 -31.43 -18.75 26.18
N ASN A 213 -30.95 -18.98 27.40
CA ASN A 213 -29.91 -19.93 27.70
C ASN A 213 -30.29 -21.30 27.14
N SER A 214 -29.47 -21.84 26.24
CA SER A 214 -29.20 -23.27 26.14
C SER A 214 -27.93 -23.47 25.33
N ASP A 215 -26.83 -23.67 26.03
CA ASP A 215 -25.62 -24.29 25.49
C ASP A 215 -25.98 -25.73 25.11
N ASP A 216 -26.08 -26.02 23.81
CA ASP A 216 -25.95 -27.37 23.26
C ASP A 216 -25.53 -27.28 21.79
N VAL A 217 -24.26 -27.61 21.53
CA VAL A 217 -23.73 -27.82 20.18
C VAL A 217 -24.05 -29.27 19.79
N ILE A 218 -25.05 -29.47 18.94
CA ILE A 218 -25.31 -30.77 18.32
C ILE A 218 -24.61 -30.81 16.96
N ILE A 219 -23.59 -31.65 16.84
CA ILE A 219 -23.02 -32.05 15.55
C ILE A 219 -24.01 -33.04 14.93
N ALA A 220 -24.74 -32.61 13.91
CA ALA A 220 -25.59 -33.50 13.11
C ALA A 220 -24.75 -34.19 12.03
N ASP A 221 -24.86 -35.53 11.98
CA ASP A 221 -24.26 -36.35 10.92
C ASP A 221 -24.98 -36.11 9.57
N PRO A 222 -24.30 -36.19 8.42
CA PRO A 222 -24.86 -35.84 7.11
C PRO A 222 -25.98 -36.76 6.58
N ALA A 223 -26.48 -37.71 7.38
CA ALA A 223 -27.41 -38.74 6.93
C ALA A 223 -28.90 -38.41 7.15
N ASP A 224 -29.26 -37.38 7.92
CA ASP A 224 -30.65 -37.11 8.31
C ASP A 224 -31.36 -35.97 7.55
N ILE A 225 -30.84 -35.56 6.38
CA ILE A 225 -31.56 -34.63 5.49
C ILE A 225 -32.00 -35.38 4.23
N CYS A 226 -32.95 -36.30 4.39
CA CYS A 226 -33.85 -36.75 3.32
C CYS A 226 -34.99 -37.61 3.87
N GLN A 227 -36.11 -36.96 4.22
CA GLN A 227 -37.47 -37.47 3.99
C GLN A 227 -38.48 -36.33 4.07
#